data_AF-A0A9D4DG98-F1
#
_entry.id   AF-A0A9D4DG98-F1
#
_cell.length_a   1.000
_cell.length_b   1.000
_cell.length_c   1.000
_cell.angle_alpha   90.00
_cell.angle_beta   90.00
_cell.angle_gamma   90.00
#
_symmetry.space_group_name_H-M   'P 1'
#
loop_
_entity.id
_entity.type
_entity.pdbx_description
1 polymer ?
#
loop_
_entity_poly.entity_id
_entity_poly.type
_entity_poly.pdbx_seq_one_letter_code
_entity_poly.pdbx_strand_id
1 'polypeptide(L)'
;MVMSPFANTEVNITFPNGTWISKTLEWLDVYQEMSPSTDLTGTIVQSSKPVSVVSGASCSYVIQKNDCDMISEQLIPTNAFQRMFIVPPILSNRFVVRIFSSQINSTVCVRDVAVENCTMMGSNQWIESAPKRSSLVVTSHDPISVIQYKESDTYMTIVPSIQQFINSYTFVVPEVYINHDNYISVTILTAASQTLRLDGKPPRDHLVDTANVASPFNNYTVLTFRITTGLHVMTTTETDVVFGLIAFGNFTFGAYGFPAGIDLGVYIVFL
;
A
#
# COMPACT_ATOMS: atom_id res chain seq x y z
N MET A 1 -13.27 9.92 -2.58
CA MET A 1 -14.21 10.11 -1.45
C MET A 1 -13.44 10.72 -0.28
N VAL A 2 -14.04 11.66 0.43
CA VAL A 2 -13.49 12.31 1.63
C VAL A 2 -14.54 12.21 2.74
N MET A 3 -14.15 11.71 3.90
CA MET A 3 -15.03 11.53 5.06
C MET A 3 -14.46 12.29 6.25
N SER A 4 -15.31 13.04 6.97
CA SER A 4 -14.91 13.71 8.20
C SER A 4 -15.52 13.05 9.44
N PRO A 5 -14.69 12.67 10.43
CA PRO A 5 -15.18 12.29 11.75
C PRO A 5 -15.48 13.51 12.66
N PHE A 6 -15.39 14.74 12.14
CA PHE A 6 -15.60 15.97 12.91
C PHE A 6 -16.60 16.91 12.24
N ALA A 7 -17.47 17.55 13.03
CA ALA A 7 -18.36 18.62 12.57
C ALA A 7 -17.59 19.87 12.12
N ASN A 8 -18.19 20.70 11.27
CA ASN A 8 -17.59 21.94 10.74
C ASN A 8 -16.16 21.73 10.19
N THR A 9 -15.96 20.70 9.37
CA THR A 9 -14.66 20.43 8.72
C THR A 9 -14.63 21.06 7.34
N GLU A 10 -13.89 22.14 7.19
CA GLU A 10 -13.63 22.74 5.88
C GLU A 10 -12.68 21.86 5.07
N VAL A 11 -13.09 21.49 3.85
CA VAL A 11 -12.34 20.70 2.88
C VAL A 11 -12.27 21.46 1.56
N ASN A 12 -11.05 21.74 1.10
CA ASN A 12 -10.75 22.31 -0.20
C ASN A 12 -10.17 21.23 -1.11
N ILE A 13 -10.78 21.04 -2.28
CA ILE A 13 -10.40 20.02 -3.25
C ILE A 13 -9.99 20.72 -4.54
N THR A 14 -8.74 20.57 -4.93
CA THR A 14 -8.18 21.13 -6.17
C THR A 14 -7.94 19.99 -7.16
N PHE A 15 -8.57 20.06 -8.32
CA PHE A 15 -8.50 19.06 -9.37
C PHE A 15 -7.28 19.25 -10.28
N PRO A 16 -6.85 18.22 -11.04
CA PRO A 16 -5.67 18.29 -11.91
C PRO A 16 -5.74 19.38 -12.98
N ASN A 17 -6.94 19.76 -13.42
CA ASN A 17 -7.16 20.84 -14.39
C ASN A 17 -7.10 22.26 -13.77
N GLY A 18 -6.82 22.37 -12.47
CA GLY A 18 -6.74 23.63 -11.74
C GLY A 18 -8.09 24.16 -11.22
N THR A 19 -9.22 23.51 -11.52
CA THR A 19 -10.49 23.86 -10.89
C THR A 19 -10.51 23.38 -9.45
N TRP A 20 -11.33 24.01 -8.62
CA TRP A 20 -11.43 23.65 -7.20
C TRP A 20 -12.85 23.78 -6.69
N ILE A 21 -13.13 23.08 -5.59
CA ILE A 21 -14.37 23.19 -4.82
C ILE A 21 -14.03 23.29 -3.34
N SER A 22 -14.93 23.89 -2.57
CA SER A 22 -14.89 23.90 -1.11
C SER A 22 -16.17 23.33 -0.55
N LYS A 23 -16.04 22.54 0.52
CA LYS A 23 -17.14 21.90 1.24
C LYS A 23 -16.91 22.06 2.74
N THR A 24 -17.98 22.25 3.48
CA THR A 24 -18.00 22.09 4.93
C THR A 24 -18.68 20.76 5.23
N LEU A 25 -17.96 19.83 5.85
CA LEU A 25 -18.46 18.52 6.23
C LEU A 25 -18.86 18.54 7.71
N GLU A 26 -20.06 18.07 8.02
CA GLU A 26 -20.51 17.80 9.37
C GLU A 26 -20.04 16.43 9.87
N TRP A 27 -20.44 16.07 11.10
CA TRP A 27 -20.03 14.82 11.73
C TRP A 27 -20.48 13.61 10.90
N LEU A 28 -19.52 12.78 10.49
CA LEU A 28 -19.70 11.60 9.63
C LEU A 28 -20.20 11.92 8.21
N ASP A 29 -20.10 13.18 7.78
CA ASP A 29 -20.40 13.55 6.40
C ASP A 29 -19.34 13.00 5.44
N VAL A 30 -19.83 12.66 4.25
CA VAL A 30 -19.04 12.13 3.15
C VAL A 30 -19.23 13.00 1.91
N TYR A 31 -18.10 13.42 1.33
CA TYR A 31 -18.05 13.97 -0.02
C TYR A 31 -17.51 12.94 -0.99
N GLN A 32 -18.22 12.66 -2.08
CA GLN A 32 -17.76 11.80 -3.14
C GLN A 32 -17.75 12.55 -4.47
N GLU A 33 -16.58 12.59 -5.09
CA GLU A 33 -16.40 12.99 -6.48
C GLU A 33 -16.17 11.75 -7.33
N MET A 34 -16.77 11.70 -8.52
CA MET A 34 -16.55 10.64 -9.48
C MET A 34 -16.63 11.21 -10.89
N SER A 35 -15.62 10.93 -11.72
CA SER A 35 -15.66 11.22 -13.15
C SER A 35 -15.65 9.92 -13.95
N PRO A 36 -16.58 9.71 -14.90
CA PRO A 36 -16.64 8.49 -15.71
C PRO A 36 -15.51 8.39 -16.75
N SER A 37 -14.89 9.51 -17.12
CA SER A 37 -13.94 9.58 -18.23
C SER A 37 -12.69 10.39 -17.93
N THR A 38 -12.52 10.87 -16.70
CA THR A 38 -11.37 11.68 -16.29
C THR A 38 -10.61 11.00 -15.17
N ASP A 39 -9.30 10.81 -15.37
CA ASP A 39 -8.40 10.44 -14.30
C ASP A 39 -8.22 11.63 -13.35
N LEU A 40 -8.65 11.45 -12.09
CA LEU A 40 -8.54 12.47 -11.04
C LEU A 40 -7.20 12.41 -10.29
N THR A 41 -6.26 11.59 -10.75
CA THR A 41 -4.91 11.49 -10.18
C THR A 41 -4.23 12.87 -10.16
N GLY A 42 -3.69 13.25 -9.01
CA GLY A 42 -3.15 14.60 -8.77
C GLY A 42 -4.15 15.56 -8.11
N THR A 43 -5.36 15.12 -7.80
CA THR A 43 -6.29 15.88 -6.95
C THR A 43 -5.67 16.11 -5.57
N ILE A 44 -5.69 17.36 -5.12
CA ILE A 44 -5.19 17.77 -3.81
C ILE A 44 -6.39 17.98 -2.88
N VAL A 45 -6.38 17.30 -1.74
CA VAL A 45 -7.37 17.48 -0.66
C VAL A 45 -6.69 18.17 0.52
N GLN A 46 -7.15 19.37 0.85
CA GLN A 46 -6.72 20.12 2.02
C GLN A 46 -7.89 20.23 2.99
N SER A 47 -7.64 20.06 4.28
CA SER A 47 -8.69 20.10 5.30
C SER A 47 -8.22 20.83 6.55
N SER A 48 -9.18 21.46 7.23
CA SER A 48 -8.96 22.16 8.51
C SER A 48 -8.87 21.21 9.71
N LYS A 49 -9.38 19.97 9.58
CA LYS A 49 -9.38 18.91 10.58
C LYS A 49 -9.04 17.57 9.92
N PRO A 50 -8.59 16.54 10.65
CA PRO A 50 -8.28 15.24 10.07
C PRO A 50 -9.48 14.65 9.32
N VAL A 51 -9.24 14.13 8.12
CA VAL A 51 -10.23 13.45 7.26
C VAL A 51 -9.67 12.13 6.77
N SER A 52 -10.55 11.17 6.46
CA SER A 52 -10.18 9.98 5.70
C SER A 52 -10.40 10.24 4.22
N VAL A 53 -9.42 9.89 3.39
CA VAL A 53 -9.50 10.03 1.94
C VAL A 53 -9.40 8.64 1.32
N VAL A 54 -10.40 8.25 0.54
CA VAL A 54 -10.43 6.99 -0.20
C VAL A 54 -10.42 7.29 -1.69
N SER A 55 -9.51 6.65 -2.41
CA SER A 55 -9.38 6.76 -3.86
C SER A 55 -9.58 5.40 -4.50
N GLY A 56 -10.12 5.38 -5.71
CA GLY A 56 -10.45 4.14 -6.39
C GLY A 56 -11.06 4.39 -7.75
N ALA A 57 -11.42 3.28 -8.40
CA ALA A 57 -12.13 3.26 -9.66
C ALA A 57 -13.10 2.09 -9.63
N SER A 58 -14.34 2.32 -10.07
CA SER A 58 -15.35 1.26 -10.18
C SER A 58 -15.01 0.23 -11.27
N CYS A 59 -14.15 0.61 -12.21
CA CYS A 59 -13.67 -0.23 -13.30
C CYS A 59 -12.22 0.14 -13.60
N SER A 60 -11.28 -0.73 -13.25
CA SER A 60 -9.85 -0.54 -13.50
C SER A 60 -9.28 -1.68 -14.32
N TYR A 61 -8.47 -1.31 -15.31
CA TYR A 61 -7.72 -2.24 -16.16
C TYR A 61 -6.25 -2.16 -15.78
N VAL A 62 -5.79 -3.06 -14.91
CA VAL A 62 -4.40 -3.10 -14.46
C VAL A 62 -3.61 -4.06 -15.35
N ILE A 63 -2.77 -3.50 -16.21
CA ILE A 63 -1.91 -4.18 -17.21
C ILE A 63 -2.70 -4.90 -18.32
N GLN A 64 -3.68 -5.73 -18.00
CA GLN A 64 -4.57 -6.37 -18.96
C GLN A 64 -5.86 -5.57 -19.16
N LYS A 65 -6.39 -5.57 -20.40
CA LYS A 65 -7.54 -4.74 -20.81
C LYS A 65 -8.89 -5.48 -20.83
N ASN A 66 -8.92 -6.73 -20.38
CA ASN A 66 -10.09 -7.60 -20.55
C ASN A 66 -10.93 -7.75 -19.28
N ASP A 67 -10.31 -7.57 -18.11
CA ASP A 67 -10.97 -7.71 -16.81
C ASP A 67 -11.05 -6.34 -16.15
N CYS A 68 -12.27 -5.92 -15.85
CA CYS A 68 -12.60 -4.65 -15.23
C CYS A 68 -12.99 -4.92 -13.78
N ASP A 69 -12.08 -4.63 -12.86
CA ASP A 69 -12.32 -4.82 -11.44
C ASP A 69 -12.36 -3.50 -10.69
N MET A 70 -13.15 -3.47 -9.62
CA MET A 70 -13.19 -2.34 -8.69
C MET A 70 -11.94 -2.32 -7.83
N ILE A 71 -11.32 -1.15 -7.72
CA ILE A 71 -10.25 -0.88 -6.77
C ILE A 71 -10.65 0.25 -5.85
N SER A 72 -10.25 0.16 -4.59
CA SER A 72 -10.47 1.19 -3.59
C SER A 72 -9.40 1.06 -2.53
N GLU A 73 -8.80 2.18 -2.15
CA GLU A 73 -7.78 2.22 -1.10
C GLU A 73 -7.87 3.53 -0.32
N GLN A 74 -7.72 3.44 1.00
CA GLN A 74 -7.58 4.62 1.84
C GLN A 74 -6.17 5.19 1.70
N LEU A 75 -6.06 6.45 1.29
CA LEU A 75 -4.78 7.14 1.11
C LEU A 75 -4.20 7.61 2.44
N ILE A 76 -2.87 7.58 2.54
CA ILE A 76 -2.13 8.23 3.63
C ILE A 76 -1.91 9.71 3.32
N PRO A 77 -1.85 10.58 4.34
CA PRO A 77 -1.60 12.00 4.13
C PRO A 77 -0.17 12.25 3.61
N THR A 78 0.02 13.33 2.85
CA THR A 78 1.29 13.66 2.19
C THR A 78 2.45 13.93 3.17
N ASN A 79 2.15 14.31 4.40
CA ASN A 79 3.14 14.46 5.47
C ASN A 79 3.65 13.13 6.03
N ALA A 80 2.95 12.01 5.77
CA ALA A 80 3.38 10.67 6.12
C ALA A 80 4.13 9.96 4.97
N PHE A 81 4.33 10.62 3.83
CA PHE A 81 5.12 10.09 2.72
C PHE A 81 6.57 9.87 3.15
N GLN A 82 7.24 8.90 2.54
CA GLN A 82 8.59 8.47 2.91
C GLN A 82 9.45 8.25 1.66
N ARG A 83 10.70 7.80 1.84
CA ARG A 83 11.70 7.78 0.76
C ARG A 83 12.24 6.41 0.39
N MET A 84 11.95 5.38 1.18
CA MET A 84 12.59 4.07 1.06
C MET A 84 11.54 2.97 1.18
N PHE A 85 11.34 2.20 0.13
CA PHE A 85 10.31 1.17 0.06
C PHE A 85 10.89 -0.12 -0.50
N ILE A 86 10.34 -1.22 0.01
CA ILE A 86 10.50 -2.55 -0.55
C ILE A 86 9.11 -3.02 -0.90
N VAL A 87 8.82 -3.12 -2.20
CA VAL A 87 7.54 -3.60 -2.72
C VAL A 87 7.60 -5.12 -2.77
N PRO A 88 6.78 -5.85 -1.98
CA PRO A 88 6.79 -7.30 -2.01
C PRO A 88 6.26 -7.81 -3.36
N PRO A 89 6.81 -8.90 -3.91
CA PRO A 89 6.19 -9.55 -5.06
C PRO A 89 4.83 -10.15 -4.65
N ILE A 90 3.91 -10.23 -5.62
CA ILE A 90 2.65 -10.95 -5.43
C ILE A 90 2.87 -12.40 -5.86
N LEU A 91 2.51 -13.35 -4.99
CA LEU A 91 2.75 -14.78 -5.22
C LEU A 91 2.17 -15.22 -6.58
N SER A 92 3.06 -15.65 -7.49
CA SER A 92 2.72 -16.09 -8.85
C SER A 92 1.90 -15.08 -9.68
N ASN A 93 2.04 -13.78 -9.43
CA ASN A 93 1.28 -12.75 -10.14
C ASN A 93 2.12 -11.51 -10.48
N ARG A 94 1.71 -10.76 -11.51
CA ARG A 94 2.35 -9.50 -11.90
C ARG A 94 1.75 -8.34 -11.11
N PHE A 95 2.46 -7.22 -11.07
CA PHE A 95 1.94 -6.00 -10.46
C PHE A 95 2.46 -4.75 -11.14
N VAL A 96 1.78 -3.64 -10.88
CA VAL A 96 2.22 -2.29 -11.25
C VAL A 96 2.44 -1.50 -9.97
N VAL A 97 3.38 -0.56 -9.99
CA VAL A 97 3.52 0.43 -8.92
C VAL A 97 3.23 1.83 -9.45
N ARG A 98 2.34 2.55 -8.76
CA ARG A 98 2.19 3.99 -8.98
C ARG A 98 2.88 4.73 -7.85
N ILE A 99 3.64 5.76 -8.22
CA ILE A 99 4.45 6.52 -7.29
C ILE A 99 3.94 7.95 -7.30
N PHE A 100 3.64 8.47 -6.12
CA PHE A 100 3.07 9.80 -5.94
C PHE A 100 4.05 10.65 -5.16
N SER A 101 4.48 11.75 -5.75
CA SER A 101 5.32 12.75 -5.09
C SER A 101 4.48 13.99 -4.77
N SER A 102 4.68 14.55 -3.58
CA SER A 102 4.15 15.87 -3.24
C SER A 102 5.02 17.01 -3.78
N GLN A 103 6.23 16.70 -4.26
CA GLN A 103 7.22 17.64 -4.77
C GLN A 103 7.43 17.45 -6.28
N ILE A 104 7.69 18.56 -6.98
CA ILE A 104 8.02 18.58 -8.40
C ILE A 104 9.50 18.23 -8.58
N ASN A 105 9.86 17.52 -9.65
CA ASN A 105 11.24 17.15 -10.01
C ASN A 105 11.97 16.27 -8.99
N SER A 106 11.23 15.47 -8.20
CA SER A 106 11.84 14.46 -7.32
C SER A 106 12.42 13.33 -8.16
N THR A 107 13.69 12.99 -7.96
CA THR A 107 14.28 11.81 -8.60
C THR A 107 13.84 10.55 -7.85
N VAL A 108 13.28 9.60 -8.59
CA VAL A 108 12.87 8.28 -8.09
C VAL A 108 13.63 7.20 -8.84
N CYS A 109 14.20 6.27 -8.09
CA CYS A 109 14.87 5.09 -8.60
C CYS A 109 14.06 3.85 -8.22
N VAL A 110 13.72 3.05 -9.23
CA VAL A 110 13.12 1.74 -9.04
C VAL A 110 14.10 0.70 -9.51
N ARG A 111 14.37 -0.27 -8.65
CA ARG A 111 15.35 -1.30 -8.87
C ARG A 111 14.77 -2.67 -8.56
N ASP A 112 14.89 -3.58 -9.50
CA ASP A 112 14.72 -5.02 -9.25
C ASP A 112 16.10 -5.68 -9.07
N VAL A 113 16.16 -7.01 -8.98
CA VAL A 113 17.43 -7.73 -8.79
C VAL A 113 18.40 -7.63 -9.98
N ALA A 114 17.94 -7.18 -11.14
CA ALA A 114 18.70 -7.16 -12.40
C ALA A 114 18.88 -5.74 -12.99
N VAL A 115 17.90 -4.85 -12.83
CA VAL A 115 17.81 -3.55 -13.51
C VAL A 115 17.47 -2.45 -12.52
N GLU A 116 18.12 -1.30 -12.67
CA GLU A 116 17.74 -0.04 -12.03
C GLU A 116 17.34 0.98 -13.09
N ASN A 117 16.21 1.64 -12.85
CA ASN A 117 15.75 2.78 -13.63
C ASN A 117 15.49 3.95 -12.70
N CYS A 118 16.21 5.05 -12.91
CA CYS A 118 15.97 6.31 -12.22
C CYS A 118 15.31 7.30 -13.18
N THR A 119 14.19 7.88 -12.76
CA THR A 119 13.47 8.90 -13.51
C THR A 119 13.25 10.13 -12.64
N MET A 120 13.34 11.31 -13.25
CA MET A 120 12.88 12.52 -12.60
C MET A 120 11.35 12.54 -12.72
N MET A 121 10.67 12.54 -11.57
CA MET A 121 9.23 12.59 -11.54
C MET A 121 8.70 13.95 -11.96
N GLY A 122 7.87 13.94 -13.01
CA GLY A 122 6.80 14.93 -13.14
C GLY A 122 5.67 14.63 -12.15
N SER A 123 4.71 15.56 -11.99
CA SER A 123 3.45 15.24 -11.29
C SER A 123 2.78 14.06 -12.00
N ASN A 124 2.57 12.94 -11.30
CA ASN A 124 1.91 11.70 -11.76
C ASN A 124 2.71 10.77 -12.69
N GLN A 125 3.74 10.08 -12.18
CA GLN A 125 4.40 8.99 -12.90
C GLN A 125 4.07 7.61 -12.32
N TRP A 126 4.09 6.57 -13.16
CA TRP A 126 3.92 5.17 -12.76
C TRP A 126 4.99 4.28 -13.40
N ILE A 127 5.27 3.14 -12.76
CA ILE A 127 6.29 2.19 -13.19
C ILE A 127 5.69 0.77 -13.14
N GLU A 128 5.86 0.01 -14.21
CA GLU A 128 5.32 -1.36 -14.30
C GLU A 128 6.35 -2.39 -13.87
N SER A 129 5.93 -3.40 -13.09
CA SER A 129 6.80 -4.50 -12.70
C SER A 129 6.76 -5.64 -13.71
N ALA A 130 7.91 -6.30 -13.89
CA ALA A 130 8.01 -7.48 -14.71
C ALA A 130 7.38 -8.70 -13.99
N PRO A 131 6.79 -9.65 -14.74
CA PRO A 131 6.09 -10.80 -14.18
C PRO A 131 6.88 -11.72 -13.23
N LYS A 132 8.20 -11.62 -13.20
CA LYS A 132 9.06 -12.59 -12.50
C LYS A 132 9.64 -12.01 -11.21
N ARG A 133 8.93 -12.31 -10.12
CA ARG A 133 9.42 -12.83 -8.82
C ARG A 133 10.47 -12.01 -8.06
N SER A 134 10.67 -10.74 -8.37
CA SER A 134 11.56 -9.89 -7.58
C SER A 134 10.76 -8.83 -6.86
N SER A 135 11.07 -8.65 -5.58
CA SER A 135 10.68 -7.43 -4.88
C SER A 135 11.27 -6.24 -5.62
N LEU A 136 10.56 -5.11 -5.62
CA LEU A 136 11.15 -3.86 -6.09
C LEU A 136 11.69 -3.07 -4.91
N VAL A 137 12.84 -2.45 -5.10
CA VAL A 137 13.33 -1.39 -4.23
C VAL A 137 12.97 -0.07 -4.88
N VAL A 138 12.28 0.80 -4.14
CA VAL A 138 11.98 2.17 -4.57
C VAL A 138 12.67 3.12 -3.61
N THR A 139 13.53 3.97 -4.16
CA THR A 139 14.17 5.05 -3.43
C THR A 139 13.88 6.39 -4.09
N SER A 140 13.78 7.44 -3.29
CA SER A 140 13.52 8.78 -3.80
C SER A 140 14.32 9.85 -3.06
N HIS A 141 14.59 10.95 -3.74
CA HIS A 141 15.17 12.13 -3.12
C HIS A 141 14.18 12.80 -2.15
N ASP A 142 12.93 13.03 -2.61
CA ASP A 142 11.86 13.63 -1.83
C ASP A 142 10.80 12.60 -1.39
N PRO A 143 10.02 12.87 -0.32
CA PRO A 143 8.99 11.96 0.16
C PRO A 143 7.91 11.63 -0.90
N ILE A 144 7.66 10.34 -1.08
CA ILE A 144 6.67 9.76 -1.99
C ILE A 144 5.72 8.80 -1.27
N SER A 145 4.63 8.43 -1.93
CA SER A 145 3.81 7.26 -1.61
C SER A 145 3.89 6.25 -2.76
N VAL A 146 3.96 4.97 -2.42
CA VAL A 146 4.01 3.87 -3.38
C VAL A 146 2.74 3.03 -3.23
N ILE A 147 2.04 2.82 -4.34
CA ILE A 147 0.81 2.03 -4.40
C ILE A 147 1.03 0.87 -5.35
N GLN A 148 0.80 -0.35 -4.86
CA GLN A 148 0.89 -1.58 -5.63
C GLN A 148 -0.49 -1.98 -6.16
N TYR A 149 -0.52 -2.40 -7.41
CA TYR A 149 -1.71 -2.91 -8.08
C TYR A 149 -1.44 -4.31 -8.62
N LYS A 150 -2.29 -5.28 -8.32
CA LYS A 150 -2.20 -6.64 -8.86
C LYS A 150 -2.69 -6.68 -10.32
N GLU A 151 -2.07 -7.49 -11.19
CA GLU A 151 -2.58 -7.75 -12.54
C GLU A 151 -3.73 -8.76 -12.52
N SER A 152 -4.85 -8.42 -13.20
CA SER A 152 -6.09 -9.24 -13.30
C SER A 152 -6.68 -9.61 -11.93
N ASP A 153 -8.00 -9.69 -11.78
CA ASP A 153 -8.65 -9.87 -10.48
C ASP A 153 -8.02 -8.90 -9.45
N THR A 154 -8.05 -7.60 -9.76
CA THR A 154 -7.09 -6.63 -9.18
C THR A 154 -7.45 -6.19 -7.75
N TYR A 155 -6.44 -5.69 -7.04
CA TYR A 155 -6.59 -4.86 -5.86
C TYR A 155 -5.57 -3.71 -5.94
N MET A 156 -5.81 -2.67 -5.14
CA MET A 156 -4.91 -1.55 -4.93
C MET A 156 -4.54 -1.52 -3.44
N THR A 157 -3.26 -1.49 -3.11
CA THR A 157 -2.79 -1.38 -1.72
C THR A 157 -1.66 -0.38 -1.62
N ILE A 158 -1.63 0.39 -0.53
CA ILE A 158 -0.43 1.15 -0.16
C ILE A 158 0.69 0.16 0.20
N VAL A 159 1.91 0.49 -0.24
CA VAL A 159 3.13 -0.18 0.19
C VAL A 159 3.74 0.63 1.33
N PRO A 160 3.80 0.10 2.57
CA PRO A 160 4.45 0.79 3.66
C PRO A 160 5.95 0.98 3.38
N SER A 161 6.48 2.13 3.76
CA SER A 161 7.92 2.39 3.74
C SER A 161 8.62 1.62 4.87
N ILE A 162 9.92 1.32 4.70
CA ILE A 162 10.71 0.69 5.76
C ILE A 162 10.73 1.51 7.07
N GLN A 163 10.55 2.84 6.98
CA GLN A 163 10.42 3.73 8.13
C GLN A 163 9.06 3.64 8.85
N GLN A 164 8.08 2.96 8.27
CA GLN A 164 6.72 2.83 8.80
C GLN A 164 6.42 1.42 9.32
N PHE A 165 7.45 0.57 9.33
CA PHE A 165 7.37 -0.79 9.86
C PHE A 165 7.20 -0.75 11.37
N ILE A 166 6.38 -1.66 11.90
CA ILE A 166 6.16 -1.84 13.34
C ILE A 166 6.52 -3.28 13.73
N ASN A 167 6.53 -3.57 15.03
CA ASN A 167 6.96 -4.86 15.59
C ASN A 167 5.78 -5.81 15.91
N SER A 168 4.54 -5.33 15.81
CA SER A 168 3.35 -6.11 16.13
C SER A 168 2.15 -5.65 15.29
N TYR A 169 1.52 -6.61 14.63
CA TYR A 169 0.34 -6.40 13.80
C TYR A 169 -0.82 -7.25 14.30
N THR A 170 -2.01 -6.68 14.36
CA THR A 170 -3.27 -7.39 14.57
C THR A 170 -4.18 -7.09 13.39
N PHE A 171 -4.60 -8.10 12.66
CA PHE A 171 -5.37 -7.95 11.43
C PHE A 171 -6.39 -9.08 11.28
N VAL A 172 -7.41 -8.85 10.47
CA VAL A 172 -8.48 -9.82 10.24
C VAL A 172 -8.55 -10.15 8.76
N VAL A 173 -8.60 -11.44 8.44
CA VAL A 173 -9.01 -11.91 7.11
C VAL A 173 -10.48 -12.33 7.19
N PRO A 174 -11.41 -11.62 6.51
CA PRO A 174 -12.84 -11.89 6.59
C PRO A 174 -13.25 -13.33 6.25
N GLU A 175 -14.27 -13.86 6.94
CA GLU A 175 -14.76 -15.24 6.74
C GLU A 175 -15.27 -15.52 5.32
N VAL A 176 -15.68 -14.49 4.57
CA VAL A 176 -16.06 -14.64 3.16
C VAL A 176 -14.92 -15.24 2.31
N TYR A 177 -13.67 -15.18 2.79
CA TYR A 177 -12.50 -15.77 2.14
C TYR A 177 -12.08 -17.16 2.65
N ILE A 178 -12.94 -17.87 3.39
CA ILE A 178 -12.55 -19.14 4.06
C ILE A 178 -12.17 -20.26 3.08
N ASN A 179 -12.81 -20.30 1.91
CA ASN A 179 -12.55 -21.29 0.86
C ASN A 179 -11.62 -20.75 -0.24
N HIS A 180 -10.87 -19.69 0.08
CA HIS A 180 -10.04 -18.95 -0.84
C HIS A 180 -8.60 -18.90 -0.36
N ASP A 181 -7.70 -18.52 -1.25
CA ASP A 181 -6.28 -18.50 -0.95
C ASP A 181 -5.90 -17.15 -0.31
N ASN A 182 -5.48 -17.22 0.95
CA ASN A 182 -5.12 -16.05 1.75
C ASN A 182 -3.65 -16.11 2.16
N TYR A 183 -2.97 -14.97 2.07
CA TYR A 183 -1.55 -14.84 2.30
C TYR A 183 -1.21 -13.56 3.06
N ILE A 184 -0.02 -13.55 3.64
CA ILE A 184 0.67 -12.34 4.08
C ILE A 184 2.06 -12.29 3.47
N SER A 185 2.50 -11.11 3.07
CA SER A 185 3.90 -10.82 2.76
C SER A 185 4.52 -10.04 3.91
N VAL A 186 5.67 -10.54 4.39
CA VAL A 186 6.43 -9.97 5.50
C VAL A 186 7.78 -9.51 4.97
N THR A 187 8.04 -8.21 5.06
CA THR A 187 9.33 -7.63 4.71
C THR A 187 10.12 -7.37 5.98
N ILE A 188 11.24 -8.06 6.17
CA ILE A 188 12.02 -8.03 7.41
C ILE A 188 13.52 -8.13 7.12
N LEU A 189 14.37 -7.66 8.04
CA LEU A 189 15.79 -7.97 8.02
C LEU A 189 16.01 -9.49 7.99
N THR A 190 16.82 -9.98 7.05
CA THR A 190 17.06 -11.42 6.84
C THR A 190 17.54 -12.11 8.11
N ALA A 191 18.44 -11.45 8.86
CA ALA A 191 18.96 -11.95 10.12
C ALA A 191 17.90 -12.11 11.23
N ALA A 192 16.82 -11.34 11.17
CA ALA A 192 15.75 -11.34 12.16
C ALA A 192 14.55 -12.23 11.75
N SER A 193 14.55 -12.82 10.55
CA SER A 193 13.43 -13.63 10.03
C SER A 193 12.96 -14.75 10.96
N GLN A 194 13.88 -15.33 11.76
CA GLN A 194 13.58 -16.43 12.69
C GLN A 194 12.86 -15.97 13.97
N THR A 195 12.79 -14.66 14.22
CA THR A 195 12.10 -14.07 15.37
C THR A 195 10.59 -13.97 15.15
N LEU A 196 10.12 -14.09 13.90
CA LEU A 196 8.70 -13.96 13.54
C LEU A 196 7.82 -14.98 14.26
N ARG A 197 6.65 -14.52 14.70
CA ARG A 197 5.59 -15.34 15.30
C ARG A 197 4.25 -14.99 14.67
N LEU A 198 3.56 -15.98 14.13
CA LEU A 198 2.16 -15.91 13.74
C LEU A 198 1.34 -16.61 14.81
N ASP A 199 0.41 -15.89 15.43
CA ASP A 199 -0.45 -16.39 16.51
C ASP A 199 0.36 -17.05 17.64
N GLY A 200 1.49 -16.43 17.98
CA GLY A 200 2.42 -16.88 19.02
C GLY A 200 3.35 -18.03 18.62
N LYS A 201 3.27 -18.56 17.40
CA LYS A 201 4.07 -19.71 16.93
C LYS A 201 5.00 -19.33 15.77
N PRO A 202 6.15 -19.99 15.60
CA PRO A 202 6.98 -19.80 14.40
C PRO A 202 6.19 -20.14 13.13
N PRO A 203 6.12 -19.25 12.11
CA PRO A 203 5.28 -19.46 10.93
C PRO A 203 5.94 -20.33 9.84
N ARG A 204 6.99 -21.10 10.16
CA ARG A 204 7.81 -21.81 9.16
C ARG A 204 7.00 -22.78 8.30
N ASP A 205 6.04 -23.47 8.91
CA ASP A 205 5.19 -24.45 8.21
C ASP A 205 4.18 -23.79 7.26
N HIS A 206 4.01 -22.47 7.37
CA HIS A 206 3.13 -21.67 6.52
C HIS A 206 3.88 -20.98 5.37
N LEU A 207 5.22 -21.05 5.32
CA LEU A 207 6.03 -20.36 4.33
C LEU A 207 5.84 -20.98 2.94
N VAL A 208 5.43 -20.17 1.98
CA VAL A 208 5.17 -20.61 0.59
C VAL A 208 6.09 -19.97 -0.44
N ASP A 209 6.72 -18.84 -0.12
CA ASP A 209 7.68 -18.19 -1.02
C ASP A 209 8.68 -17.31 -0.24
N THR A 210 9.82 -17.04 -0.86
CA THR A 210 10.86 -16.14 -0.33
C THR A 210 11.49 -15.38 -1.49
N ALA A 211 11.49 -14.05 -1.39
CA ALA A 211 12.11 -13.17 -2.37
C ALA A 211 13.29 -12.41 -1.76
N ASN A 212 14.36 -12.32 -2.55
CA ASN A 212 15.53 -11.51 -2.24
C ASN A 212 15.26 -10.04 -2.61
N VAL A 213 15.79 -9.14 -1.79
CA VAL A 213 15.69 -7.70 -2.00
C VAL A 213 16.98 -7.19 -2.67
N ALA A 214 16.86 -6.26 -3.62
CA ALA A 214 18.01 -5.65 -4.27
C ALA A 214 18.74 -4.65 -3.34
N SER A 215 19.99 -4.31 -3.69
CA SER A 215 20.72 -3.20 -3.04
C SER A 215 19.95 -1.88 -3.17
N PRO A 216 19.99 -0.95 -2.20
CA PRO A 216 20.79 -0.98 -0.96
C PRO A 216 20.15 -1.74 0.20
N PHE A 217 18.99 -2.38 0.01
CA PHE A 217 18.27 -3.10 1.07
C PHE A 217 18.38 -4.62 0.97
N ASN A 218 19.47 -5.13 0.40
CA ASN A 218 19.71 -6.57 0.22
C ASN A 218 19.97 -7.34 1.53
N ASN A 219 19.99 -6.65 2.66
CA ASN A 219 19.92 -7.23 4.00
C ASN A 219 18.47 -7.53 4.47
N TYR A 220 17.46 -7.14 3.69
CA TYR A 220 16.07 -7.53 3.87
C TYR A 220 15.70 -8.74 3.02
N THR A 221 14.63 -9.42 3.42
CA THR A 221 13.95 -10.46 2.64
C THR A 221 12.45 -10.24 2.71
N VAL A 222 11.74 -10.69 1.67
CA VAL A 222 10.28 -10.77 1.69
C VAL A 222 9.88 -12.24 1.82
N LEU A 223 9.12 -12.56 2.86
CA LEU A 223 8.61 -13.90 3.14
C LEU A 223 7.10 -13.91 2.91
N THR A 224 6.61 -14.88 2.14
CA THR A 224 5.17 -15.04 1.92
C THR A 224 4.67 -16.26 2.69
N PHE A 225 3.69 -16.05 3.55
CA PHE A 225 3.06 -17.12 4.34
C PHE A 225 1.62 -17.30 3.90
N ARG A 226 1.16 -18.55 3.83
CA ARG A 226 -0.26 -18.89 3.67
C ARG A 226 -0.96 -18.86 5.03
N ILE A 227 -2.08 -18.17 5.11
CA ILE A 227 -2.86 -18.00 6.34
C ILE A 227 -4.32 -18.41 6.13
N THR A 228 -5.06 -18.52 7.23
CA THR A 228 -6.50 -18.80 7.21
C THR A 228 -7.29 -17.51 7.32
N THR A 229 -8.62 -17.61 7.33
CA THR A 229 -9.48 -16.53 7.78
C THR A 229 -9.44 -16.38 9.29
N GLY A 230 -9.93 -15.23 9.78
CA GLY A 230 -10.02 -14.92 11.20
C GLY A 230 -9.07 -13.82 11.64
N LEU A 231 -9.02 -13.61 12.96
CA LEU A 231 -8.09 -12.70 13.61
C LEU A 231 -6.71 -13.33 13.67
N HIS A 232 -5.71 -12.61 13.20
CA HIS A 232 -4.31 -13.01 13.28
C HIS A 232 -3.46 -11.95 13.96
N VAL A 233 -2.43 -12.40 14.67
CA VAL A 233 -1.42 -11.55 15.30
C VAL A 233 -0.05 -11.96 14.80
N MET A 234 0.65 -11.03 14.15
CA MET A 234 2.02 -11.23 13.66
C MET A 234 2.98 -10.36 14.48
N THR A 235 3.98 -10.98 15.09
CA THR A 235 4.94 -10.30 15.99
C THR A 235 6.37 -10.82 15.79
N THR A 236 7.32 -10.20 16.48
CA THR A 236 8.69 -10.67 16.66
C THR A 236 8.93 -11.05 18.13
N THR A 237 9.87 -11.97 18.38
CA THR A 237 10.35 -12.23 19.75
C THR A 237 11.31 -11.17 20.28
N GLU A 238 11.78 -10.27 19.41
CA GLU A 238 12.71 -9.18 19.73
C GLU A 238 12.00 -7.85 19.55
N THR A 239 11.95 -7.03 20.60
CA THR A 239 11.14 -5.79 20.64
C THR A 239 11.61 -4.72 19.66
N ASP A 240 12.90 -4.73 19.32
CA ASP A 240 13.55 -3.72 18.49
C ASP A 240 13.51 -4.09 16.99
N VAL A 241 13.01 -5.28 16.66
CA VAL A 241 12.83 -5.74 15.29
C VAL A 241 11.48 -5.28 14.77
N VAL A 242 11.51 -4.48 13.71
CA VAL A 242 10.32 -4.07 12.96
C VAL A 242 10.29 -4.76 11.59
N PHE A 243 9.10 -4.92 11.04
CA PHE A 243 8.88 -5.52 9.72
C PHE A 243 7.64 -4.89 9.07
N GLY A 244 7.53 -4.98 7.74
CA GLY A 244 6.34 -4.58 7.00
C GLY A 244 5.43 -5.78 6.79
N LEU A 245 4.11 -5.56 6.80
CA LEU A 245 3.12 -6.62 6.63
C LEU A 245 1.99 -6.17 5.69
N ILE A 246 1.81 -6.91 4.59
CA ILE A 246 0.67 -6.75 3.68
C ILE A 246 -0.09 -8.07 3.63
N ALA A 247 -1.39 -8.03 3.90
CA ALA A 247 -2.29 -9.17 3.74
C ALA A 247 -2.93 -9.12 2.36
N PHE A 248 -3.03 -10.25 1.68
CA PHE A 248 -3.62 -10.33 0.35
C PHE A 248 -4.16 -11.73 0.06
N GLY A 249 -5.06 -11.84 -0.92
CA GLY A 249 -5.63 -13.12 -1.30
C GLY A 249 -6.43 -13.05 -2.59
N ASN A 250 -6.79 -14.21 -3.12
CA ASN A 250 -7.57 -14.35 -4.35
C ASN A 250 -8.85 -15.16 -4.09
N PHE A 251 -9.95 -14.73 -4.67
CA PHE A 251 -11.21 -15.47 -4.74
C PHE A 251 -11.64 -15.62 -6.20
N THR A 252 -12.76 -16.29 -6.47
CA THR A 252 -13.11 -16.81 -7.80
C THR A 252 -13.14 -15.76 -8.93
N PHE A 253 -13.39 -14.49 -8.62
CA PHE A 253 -13.46 -13.38 -9.58
C PHE A 253 -12.96 -12.08 -8.95
N GLY A 254 -11.84 -12.15 -8.24
CA GLY A 254 -11.26 -10.96 -7.62
C GLY A 254 -10.16 -11.27 -6.63
N ALA A 255 -9.57 -10.21 -6.12
CA ALA A 255 -8.57 -10.29 -5.08
C ALA A 255 -8.75 -9.16 -4.06
N TYR A 256 -8.06 -9.29 -2.95
CA TYR A 256 -7.96 -8.23 -1.95
C TYR A 256 -6.50 -8.06 -1.55
N GLY A 257 -6.16 -6.86 -1.11
CA GLY A 257 -4.85 -6.54 -0.56
C GLY A 257 -4.94 -5.30 0.32
N PHE A 258 -4.28 -5.30 1.46
CA PHE A 258 -4.20 -4.16 2.36
C PHE A 258 -2.96 -4.22 3.24
N PRO A 259 -2.39 -3.07 3.64
CA PRO A 259 -1.36 -3.05 4.66
C PRO A 259 -2.00 -3.43 6.00
N ALA A 260 -1.43 -4.41 6.71
CA ALA A 260 -1.96 -4.84 8.01
C ALA A 260 -1.75 -3.78 9.11
N GLY A 261 -0.88 -2.80 8.86
CA GLY A 261 -0.62 -1.65 9.73
C GLY A 261 0.48 -0.77 9.14
N ILE A 262 0.44 0.52 9.47
CA ILE A 262 1.43 1.51 9.06
C ILE A 262 1.64 2.46 10.23
N ASP A 263 2.88 2.67 10.65
CA ASP A 263 3.19 3.78 11.54
C ASP A 263 3.22 5.08 10.73
N LEU A 264 2.23 5.94 10.93
CA LEU A 264 2.18 7.26 10.31
C LEU A 264 2.90 8.33 11.15
N GLY A 265 3.44 7.95 12.31
CA GLY A 265 3.94 8.86 13.34
C GLY A 265 2.83 9.36 14.27
N VAL A 266 3.23 10.10 15.32
CA VAL A 266 2.28 10.69 16.27
C VAL A 266 1.53 11.84 15.61
N TYR A 267 0.28 11.58 15.22
CA TYR A 267 -0.73 12.63 15.11
C TYR A 267 -1.61 12.53 16.34
N ILE A 268 -1.58 13.57 17.17
CA ILE A 268 -2.38 13.63 18.39
C ILE A 268 -3.86 13.57 17.98
N VAL A 269 -4.50 12.43 18.21
CA VAL A 269 -5.95 12.28 18.14
C VAL A 269 -6.45 12.46 19.58
N PHE A 270 -6.97 13.64 19.90
CA PHE A 270 -7.79 13.80 21.10
C PHE A 270 -9.15 13.14 20.82
N LEU A 271 -9.50 12.15 21.65
CA LEU A 271 -10.86 11.63 21.76
C LEU A 271 -11.79 12.67 22.37
#